data_AF-A0A4S8KZ25-F1
#
_entry.id   AF-A0A4S8KZ25-F1
#
_cell.length_a   1.000
_cell.length_b   1.000
_cell.length_c   1.000
_cell.angle_alpha   90.00
_cell.angle_beta   90.00
_cell.angle_gamma   90.00
#
_symmetry.space_group_name_H-M   'P 1'
#
loop_
_entity.id
_entity.type
_entity.pdbx_description
1 polymer ?
#
loop_
_entity_poly.entity_id
_entity_poly.type
_entity_poly.pdbx_seq_one_letter_code
_entity_poly.pdbx_strand_id
1 'polypeptide(L)'
;MSTSTRPIDIERLTRARNWLAETFGLIKLREHQEFAGQNLILGISTMYDVPTGGGKTLAFYYPLFYCWEPGNEDPSCQKVVLVISPLTALMDSQAEELLNRGIPAVALHSRSNNSFDELFERTGTNDHGQPQS
;
A
#
# COMPACT_ATOMS: atom_id res chain seq x y z
N MET A 1 -22.86 -12.85 13.27
CA MET A 1 -21.58 -12.27 12.81
C MET A 1 -21.61 -10.79 13.17
N SER A 2 -20.82 -10.39 14.17
CA SER A 2 -20.79 -8.99 14.62
C SER A 2 -19.79 -8.23 13.74
N THR A 3 -20.26 -7.59 12.66
CA THR A 3 -19.44 -6.64 11.91
C THR A 3 -19.37 -5.37 12.75
N SER A 4 -18.35 -5.26 13.59
CA SER A 4 -17.93 -3.96 14.14
C SER A 4 -17.37 -3.17 12.96
N THR A 5 -18.22 -2.42 12.26
CA THR A 5 -17.81 -1.46 11.25
C THR A 5 -17.08 -0.35 11.98
N ARG A 6 -15.74 -0.36 11.90
CA ARG A 6 -14.95 0.78 12.37
C ARG A 6 -15.36 2.01 11.55
N PRO A 7 -15.66 3.15 12.19
CA PRO A 7 -15.92 4.38 11.47
C PRO A 7 -14.68 4.75 10.65
N ILE A 8 -14.90 5.16 9.40
CA ILE A 8 -13.84 5.60 8.51
C ILE A 8 -13.43 7.03 8.88
N ASP A 9 -12.12 7.26 8.99
CA ASP A 9 -11.57 8.59 9.22
C ASP A 9 -11.46 9.31 7.87
N ILE A 10 -12.28 10.36 7.70
CA ILE A 10 -12.40 11.11 6.44
C ILE A 10 -11.14 11.93 6.15
N GLU A 11 -10.48 12.46 7.17
CA GLU A 11 -9.24 13.22 7.01
C GLU A 11 -8.12 12.27 6.55
N ARG A 12 -7.99 11.13 7.22
CA ARG A 12 -7.03 10.08 6.87
C ARG A 12 -7.29 9.50 5.48
N LEU A 13 -8.55 9.32 5.12
CA LEU A 13 -8.96 8.88 3.78
C LEU A 13 -8.53 9.87 2.70
N THR A 14 -8.81 11.15 2.92
CA THR A 14 -8.47 12.23 1.99
C THR A 14 -6.95 12.35 1.81
N ARG A 15 -6.20 12.30 2.92
CA ARG A 15 -4.74 12.31 2.93
C ARG A 15 -4.17 11.13 2.14
N ALA A 16 -4.66 9.91 2.42
CA ALA A 16 -4.22 8.70 1.75
C ALA A 16 -4.49 8.73 0.24
N ARG A 17 -5.65 9.26 -0.18
CA ARG A 17 -5.99 9.42 -1.60
C ARG A 17 -5.01 10.34 -2.33
N ASN A 18 -4.74 11.50 -1.73
CA ASN A 18 -3.85 12.50 -2.32
C ASN A 18 -2.42 11.99 -2.37
N TRP A 19 -1.93 11.44 -1.26
CA TRP A 19 -0.57 10.92 -1.18
C TRP A 19 -0.35 9.73 -2.12
N LEU A 20 -1.32 8.83 -2.26
CA LEU A 20 -1.25 7.75 -3.24
C LEU A 20 -1.22 8.28 -4.68
N ALA A 21 -2.04 9.29 -5.00
CA ALA A 21 -2.02 9.89 -6.33
C ALA A 21 -0.67 10.55 -6.64
N GLU A 22 -0.16 11.36 -5.72
CA GLU A 22 1.14 12.05 -5.83
C GLU A 22 2.29 11.05 -5.98
N THR A 23 2.32 10.02 -5.13
CA THR A 23 3.38 9.00 -5.14
C THR A 23 3.45 8.25 -6.46
N PHE A 24 2.33 8.09 -7.17
CA PHE A 24 2.26 7.42 -8.47
C PHE A 24 2.15 8.39 -9.67
N GLY A 25 2.31 9.70 -9.46
CA GLY A 25 2.29 10.70 -10.53
C GLY A 25 0.93 10.87 -11.22
N LEU A 26 -0.16 10.67 -10.48
CA LEU A 26 -1.53 10.73 -10.98
C LEU A 26 -2.19 12.06 -10.58
N ILE A 27 -3.04 12.59 -11.45
CA ILE A 27 -3.90 13.75 -11.11
C ILE A 27 -4.91 13.35 -10.03
N LYS A 28 -5.50 12.15 -10.15
CA LYS A 28 -6.42 11.57 -9.17
C LYS A 28 -6.56 10.07 -9.40
N LEU A 29 -7.01 9.35 -8.37
CA LEU A 29 -7.50 7.99 -8.51
C LEU A 29 -8.76 7.96 -9.41
N ARG A 30 -8.95 6.82 -10.09
CA ARG A 30 -10.22 6.53 -10.77
C ARG A 30 -11.27 6.14 -9.74
N GLU A 31 -12.53 6.45 -10.01
CA GLU A 31 -13.65 6.20 -9.11
C GLU A 31 -13.73 4.72 -8.67
N HIS A 32 -13.56 3.79 -9.62
CA HIS A 32 -13.57 2.36 -9.31
C HIS A 32 -12.39 1.91 -8.44
N GLN A 33 -11.26 2.63 -8.43
CA GLN A 33 -10.12 2.32 -7.54
C GLN A 33 -10.41 2.81 -6.12
N GLU A 34 -10.98 4.01 -6.02
CA GLU A 34 -11.32 4.63 -4.75
C GLU A 34 -12.41 3.84 -4.02
N PHE A 35 -13.48 3.47 -4.73
CA PHE A 35 -14.58 2.67 -4.19
C PHE A 35 -14.11 1.31 -3.67
N ALA A 36 -13.30 0.59 -4.47
CA ALA A 36 -12.76 -0.69 -4.05
C ALA A 36 -11.83 -0.56 -2.83
N GLY A 37 -10.93 0.43 -2.82
CA GLY A 37 -10.05 0.66 -1.68
C GLY A 37 -10.78 1.07 -0.39
N GLN A 38 -11.84 1.89 -0.50
CA GLN A 38 -12.71 2.24 0.64
C GLN A 38 -13.39 1.01 1.24
N ASN A 39 -13.90 0.09 0.40
CA ASN A 39 -14.45 -1.17 0.90
C ASN A 39 -13.39 -1.98 1.68
N LEU A 40 -12.15 -2.05 1.18
CA LEU A 40 -11.06 -2.73 1.88
C LEU A 40 -10.73 -2.08 3.23
N ILE A 41 -10.69 -0.74 3.30
CA ILE A 41 -10.48 0.01 4.55
C ILE A 41 -11.59 -0.27 5.58
N LEU A 42 -12.84 -0.41 5.11
CA LEU A 42 -14.00 -0.75 5.93
C LEU A 42 -14.06 -2.24 6.33
N GLY A 43 -13.13 -3.07 5.86
CA GLY A 43 -13.13 -4.51 6.10
C GLY A 43 -14.21 -5.27 5.31
N ILE A 44 -14.70 -4.69 4.22
CA ILE A 44 -15.71 -5.28 3.34
C ILE A 44 -15.02 -6.13 2.27
N SER A 45 -15.28 -7.43 2.28
CA SER A 45 -14.83 -8.34 1.22
C SER A 45 -15.33 -7.87 -0.15
N THR A 46 -14.42 -7.62 -1.07
CA THR A 46 -14.72 -6.99 -2.36
C THR A 46 -14.26 -7.86 -3.51
N MET A 47 -15.19 -8.22 -4.41
CA MET A 47 -14.86 -8.75 -5.73
C MET A 47 -14.62 -7.59 -6.68
N TYR A 48 -13.46 -7.56 -7.32
CA TYR A 48 -13.02 -6.42 -8.11
C TYR A 48 -12.69 -6.84 -9.54
N ASP A 49 -13.69 -6.76 -10.40
CA ASP A 49 -13.58 -7.15 -11.81
C ASP A 49 -13.24 -5.92 -12.67
N VAL A 50 -11.97 -5.84 -13.06
CA VAL A 50 -11.42 -4.75 -13.87
C VAL A 50 -10.51 -5.35 -14.94
N PRO A 51 -10.64 -4.95 -16.21
CA PRO A 51 -9.83 -5.48 -17.29
C PRO A 51 -8.33 -5.25 -17.05
N THR A 52 -7.49 -6.08 -17.68
CA THR A 52 -6.04 -5.87 -17.71
C THR A 52 -5.71 -4.47 -18.23
N GLY A 53 -4.73 -3.81 -17.60
CA GLY A 53 -4.41 -2.40 -17.88
C GLY A 53 -5.37 -1.38 -17.25
N GLY A 54 -6.47 -1.82 -16.63
CA GLY A 54 -7.43 -0.95 -15.94
C GLY A 54 -6.91 -0.32 -14.64
N GLY A 55 -5.68 -0.61 -14.23
CA GLY A 55 -5.05 0.00 -13.05
C GLY A 55 -5.60 -0.53 -11.72
N LYS A 56 -6.05 -1.78 -11.66
CA LYS A 56 -6.66 -2.37 -10.45
C LYS A 56 -5.74 -2.38 -9.22
N THR A 57 -4.43 -2.38 -9.41
CA THR A 57 -3.44 -2.47 -8.33
C THR A 57 -3.57 -1.35 -7.30
N LEU A 58 -3.84 -0.11 -7.73
CA LEU A 58 -3.94 1.05 -6.82
C LEU A 58 -5.03 0.92 -5.77
N ALA A 59 -6.12 0.18 -6.07
CA ALA A 59 -7.17 -0.08 -5.09
C ALA A 59 -6.64 -0.86 -3.87
N PHE A 60 -5.66 -1.75 -4.07
CA PHE A 60 -5.03 -2.53 -3.00
C PHE A 60 -4.00 -1.72 -2.21
N TYR A 61 -3.40 -0.68 -2.81
CA TYR A 61 -2.46 0.20 -2.10
C TYR A 61 -3.16 1.29 -1.31
N TYR A 62 -4.40 1.64 -1.65
CA TYR A 62 -5.16 2.63 -0.88
C TYR A 62 -5.27 2.30 0.62
N PRO A 63 -5.61 1.07 1.06
CA PRO A 63 -5.59 0.73 2.48
C PRO A 63 -4.18 0.80 3.11
N LEU A 64 -3.10 0.58 2.34
CA LEU A 64 -1.73 0.77 2.84
C LEU A 64 -1.50 2.25 3.18
N PHE A 65 -1.80 3.16 2.25
CA PHE A 65 -1.63 4.60 2.46
C PHE A 65 -2.58 5.17 3.51
N TYR A 66 -3.74 4.53 3.70
CA TYR A 66 -4.60 4.82 4.83
C TYR A 66 -3.93 4.39 6.13
N CYS A 67 -3.42 3.17 6.22
CA CYS A 67 -2.97 2.60 7.49
C CYS A 67 -1.49 2.81 7.81
N TRP A 68 -0.67 3.36 6.93
CA TRP A 68 0.77 3.48 7.12
C TRP A 68 1.26 4.88 6.77
N GLU A 69 2.29 5.35 7.47
CA GLU A 69 2.96 6.63 7.22
C GLU A 69 4.45 6.51 7.58
N PRO A 70 5.38 7.08 6.79
CA PRO A 70 6.81 6.96 7.06
C PRO A 70 7.17 7.61 8.40
N GLY A 71 7.92 6.90 9.24
CA GLY A 71 8.36 7.39 10.55
C GLY A 71 7.26 7.53 11.61
N ASN A 72 6.02 7.08 11.33
CA ASN A 72 4.94 7.14 12.30
C ASN A 72 4.95 5.88 13.19
N GLU A 73 5.26 6.07 14.47
CA GLU A 73 5.36 4.98 15.47
C GLU A 73 4.01 4.61 16.10
N ASP A 74 2.92 5.29 15.76
CA ASP A 74 1.59 4.95 16.26
C ASP A 74 1.21 3.51 15.83
N PRO A 75 0.80 2.61 16.74
CA PRO A 75 0.43 1.23 16.40
C PRO A 75 -0.73 1.11 15.40
N SER A 76 -1.57 2.15 15.28
CA SER A 76 -2.63 2.26 14.27
C SER A 76 -2.09 2.62 12.88
N CYS A 77 -0.82 3.03 12.80
CA CYS A 77 -0.08 3.39 11.58
C CYS A 77 0.91 2.31 11.12
N GLN A 78 0.89 1.12 11.74
CA GLN A 78 1.82 0.02 11.45
C GLN A 78 1.11 -1.20 10.86
N LYS A 79 0.19 -1.00 9.90
CA LYS A 79 -0.49 -2.12 9.23
C LYS A 79 0.24 -2.53 7.96
N VAL A 80 0.21 -3.83 7.68
CA VAL A 80 0.76 -4.43 6.45
C VAL A 80 -0.38 -4.81 5.51
N VAL A 81 -0.19 -4.56 4.22
CA VAL A 81 -1.05 -5.11 3.16
C VAL A 81 -0.36 -6.33 2.55
N LEU A 82 -1.04 -7.48 2.59
CA LEU A 82 -0.58 -8.70 1.95
C LEU A 82 -1.29 -8.87 0.60
N VAL A 83 -0.50 -8.95 -0.48
CA VAL A 83 -0.98 -9.23 -1.84
C VAL A 83 -0.49 -10.61 -2.25
N ILE A 84 -1.41 -11.48 -2.65
CA ILE A 84 -1.10 -12.83 -3.13
C ILE A 84 -1.24 -12.86 -4.65
N SER A 85 -0.18 -13.26 -5.35
CA SER A 85 -0.13 -13.34 -6.82
C SER A 85 0.52 -14.66 -7.25
N PRO A 86 0.05 -15.30 -8.33
CA PRO A 86 0.69 -16.50 -8.87
C PRO A 86 1.95 -16.21 -9.70
N LEU A 87 2.23 -14.94 -10.05
CA LEU A 87 3.31 -14.56 -10.96
C LEU A 87 4.49 -13.95 -10.19
N THR A 88 5.56 -14.72 -9.97
CA THR A 88 6.72 -14.26 -9.18
C THR A 88 7.38 -13.02 -9.77
N ALA A 89 7.58 -12.95 -11.10
CA ALA A 89 8.13 -11.77 -11.75
C ALA A 89 7.26 -10.51 -11.57
N LEU A 90 5.94 -10.68 -11.47
CA LEU A 90 5.03 -9.57 -11.16
C LEU A 90 5.17 -9.14 -9.69
N MET A 91 5.37 -10.09 -8.78
CA MET A 91 5.61 -9.78 -7.36
C MET A 91 6.90 -8.97 -7.19
N ASP A 92 7.98 -9.40 -7.83
CA ASP A 92 9.29 -8.72 -7.78
C ASP A 92 9.18 -7.29 -8.31
N SER A 93 8.62 -7.12 -9.51
CA SER A 93 8.46 -5.79 -10.12
C SER A 93 7.58 -4.85 -9.29
N GLN A 94 6.51 -5.36 -8.65
CA GLN A 94 5.66 -4.55 -7.77
C GLN A 94 6.36 -4.15 -6.47
N ALA A 95 7.13 -5.06 -5.86
CA ALA A 95 7.91 -4.74 -4.67
C ALA A 95 9.01 -3.72 -5.00
N GLU A 96 9.72 -3.88 -6.11
CA GLU A 96 10.74 -2.95 -6.59
C GLU A 96 10.15 -1.56 -6.87
N GLU A 97 8.97 -1.48 -7.51
CA GLU A 97 8.30 -0.20 -7.76
C GLU A 97 7.97 0.54 -6.45
N LEU A 98 7.47 -0.17 -5.44
CA LEU A 98 7.18 0.42 -4.13
C LEU A 98 8.46 0.91 -3.45
N LEU A 99 9.53 0.11 -3.45
CA LEU A 99 10.83 0.49 -2.88
C LEU A 99 11.43 1.71 -3.56
N ASN A 100 11.39 1.78 -4.89
CA ASN A 100 11.86 2.92 -5.66
C ASN A 100 11.08 4.21 -5.36
N ARG A 101 9.88 4.10 -4.78
CA ARG A 101 9.06 5.22 -4.31
C ARG A 101 9.18 5.46 -2.79
N GLY A 102 10.12 4.81 -2.11
CA GLY A 102 10.35 4.94 -0.67
C GLY A 102 9.33 4.22 0.21
N ILE A 103 8.57 3.27 -0.36
CA ILE A 103 7.57 2.48 0.36
C ILE A 103 8.17 1.10 0.66
N PRO A 104 8.31 0.72 1.94
CA PRO A 104 8.80 -0.60 2.32
C PRO A 104 7.91 -1.70 1.76
N ALA A 105 8.50 -2.57 0.95
CA ALA A 105 7.85 -3.72 0.36
C ALA A 105 8.83 -4.89 0.20
N VAL A 106 8.29 -6.11 0.22
CA VAL A 106 9.06 -7.34 0.01
C VAL A 106 8.22 -8.34 -0.81
N ALA A 107 8.86 -8.99 -1.77
CA ALA A 107 8.29 -10.13 -2.48
C ALA A 107 8.82 -11.43 -1.88
N LEU A 108 7.92 -12.35 -1.54
CA LEU A 108 8.24 -13.64 -0.93
C LEU A 108 7.70 -14.79 -1.80
N HIS A 109 8.60 -15.62 -2.31
CA HIS A 109 8.26 -16.83 -3.05
C HIS A 109 9.40 -17.85 -2.96
N SER A 110 9.18 -19.07 -3.46
CA SER A 110 10.15 -20.19 -3.38
C SER A 110 11.52 -19.94 -4.02
N ARG A 111 11.69 -18.84 -4.75
CA ARG A 111 12.93 -18.46 -5.44
C ARG A 111 13.57 -17.18 -4.88
N SER A 112 12.91 -16.50 -3.95
CA SER A 112 13.46 -15.31 -3.28
C SER A 112 14.23 -15.75 -2.04
N ASN A 113 15.36 -15.10 -1.77
CA ASN A 113 16.07 -15.25 -0.48
C ASN A 113 15.60 -14.24 0.57
N ASN A 114 14.53 -13.50 0.28
CA ASN A 114 14.04 -12.43 1.13
C ASN A 114 13.34 -12.99 2.39
N SER A 115 13.36 -12.22 3.48
CA SER A 115 12.62 -12.52 4.70
C SER A 115 11.58 -11.44 5.04
N PHE A 116 10.66 -11.76 5.95
CA PHE A 116 9.76 -10.75 6.51
C PHE A 116 10.48 -9.68 7.32
N ASP A 117 11.65 -10.01 7.90
CA ASP A 117 12.41 -9.08 8.75
C ASP A 117 12.90 -7.85 7.94
N GLU A 118 13.22 -8.04 6.66
CA GLU A 118 13.60 -6.95 5.75
C GLU A 118 12.53 -5.85 5.65
N LEU A 119 11.25 -6.21 5.78
CA LEU A 119 10.17 -5.22 5.73
C LEU A 119 10.28 -4.25 6.91
N PHE A 120 10.59 -4.77 8.10
CA PHE A 120 10.65 -4.00 9.34
C PHE A 120 11.97 -3.22 9.49
N GLU A 121 13.07 -3.77 8.99
CA GLU A 121 14.34 -3.05 8.91
C GLU A 121 14.22 -1.80 8.02
N ARG A 122 13.55 -1.92 6.87
CA ARG A 122 13.34 -0.81 5.92
C ARG A 122 12.42 0.28 6.44
N THR A 123 11.51 -0.03 7.36
CA THR A 123 10.71 1.00 8.05
C THR A 123 11.50 1.78 9.10
N GLY A 124 12.64 1.26 9.59
CA GLY A 124 13.44 1.85 10.67
C GLY A 124 14.55 2.81 10.23
N THR A 125 14.97 2.78 8.97
CA THR A 125 16.04 3.65 8.45
C THR A 125 15.50 4.85 7.69
N ASN A 126 15.07 5.89 8.42
CA ASN A 126 15.10 7.25 7.88
C ASN A 126 16.54 7.78 8.05
N ASP A 127 17.42 7.43 7.11
CA ASP A 127 18.66 8.20 6.96
C ASP A 127 18.29 9.48 6.20
N HIS A 128 18.31 10.59 6.94
CA HIS A 128 18.14 11.91 6.35
C HIS A 128 19.28 12.14 5.36
N GLY A 129 18.97 12.04 4.07
CA GLY A 129 19.81 12.61 3.03
C GLY A 129 19.97 14.10 3.26
N GLN A 130 21.01 14.49 4.01
CA GLN A 130 21.51 15.85 3.99
C GLN A 130 21.94 16.17 2.55
N PRO A 131 21.51 17.31 1.97
CA PRO A 131 22.10 17.76 0.72
C PRO A 131 23.57 18.04 0.97
N GLN A 132 24.43 17.39 0.18
CA GLN A 132 25.86 17.68 0.16
C GLN A 132 26.06 19.14 -0.22
N SER A 133 26.65 19.90 0.69
CA SER A 133 27.27 21.21 0.46
C SER A 133 28.78 21.08 0.58
#